data_AF-A0A7J2U5X9-F1
#
_entry.id   AF-A0A7J2U5X9-F1
#
_cell.length_a   1.000
_cell.length_b   1.000
_cell.length_c   1.000
_cell.angle_alpha   90.00
_cell.angle_beta   90.00
_cell.angle_gamma   90.00
#
_symmetry.space_group_name_H-M   'P 1'
#
loop_
_entity.id
_entity.type
_entity.pdbx_description
1 polymer ?
#
loop_
_entity_poly.entity_id
_entity_poly.type
_entity_poly.pdbx_seq_one_letter_code
_entity_poly.pdbx_strand_id
1 'polypeptide(L)'
;MFVKTKNSFGRDPLDIAICRSDLLENPRWREEGLPNPHCWLVSRLFEDAYMSGECTPIYHEARRIWWEAYWRKMDRYKAGKPFFESYMVSDGKLEHIKDSEFVLNNIIVEGFRLVPEEAKAYTVKLYKELFRKE
;
A
#
# COMPACT_ATOMS: atom_id res chain seq x y z
N MET A 1 -23.66 1.65 3.76
CA MET A 1 -23.33 3.08 3.94
C MET A 1 -22.35 3.14 5.11
N PHE A 2 -21.05 3.06 4.85
CA PHE A 2 -20.04 3.07 5.91
C PHE A 2 -19.67 4.53 6.20
N VAL A 3 -20.02 4.99 7.41
CA VAL A 3 -19.67 6.32 7.88
C VAL A 3 -18.18 6.31 8.20
N LYS A 4 -17.37 6.97 7.36
CA LYS A 4 -15.99 7.31 7.72
C LYS A 4 -16.02 8.50 8.67
N THR A 5 -16.05 8.25 9.97
CA THR A 5 -15.71 9.27 10.96
C THR A 5 -14.22 9.52 10.90
N LYS A 6 -13.81 10.53 10.13
CA LYS A 6 -12.46 11.10 10.18
C LYS A 6 -12.23 11.64 11.59
N ASN A 7 -11.25 11.10 12.31
CA ASN A 7 -10.78 11.70 13.55
C ASN A 7 -10.04 13.02 13.21
N SER A 8 -9.82 13.90 14.19
CA SER A 8 -9.28 15.27 14.03
C SER A 8 -7.91 15.40 13.34
N PHE A 9 -7.26 14.28 13.00
CA PHE A 9 -6.00 14.18 12.24
C PHE A 9 -6.15 13.55 10.84
N GLY A 10 -7.38 13.28 10.38
CA GLY A 10 -7.65 12.76 9.03
C GLY A 10 -7.17 11.33 8.77
N ARG A 11 -6.72 10.57 9.78
CA ARG A 11 -6.35 9.16 9.62
C ARG A 11 -7.61 8.29 9.55
N ASP A 12 -7.65 7.35 8.61
CA ASP A 12 -8.57 6.20 8.70
C ASP A 12 -8.22 5.42 10.00
N PRO A 13 -9.21 4.87 10.72
CA PRO A 13 -9.02 4.31 12.06
C PRO A 13 -8.09 3.08 12.13
N LEU A 14 -7.73 2.51 10.98
CA LEU A 14 -6.87 1.34 10.81
C LEU A 14 -5.99 1.57 9.57
N ASP A 15 -4.69 1.77 9.76
CA ASP A 15 -3.69 1.76 8.71
C ASP A 15 -2.61 0.72 9.06
N ILE A 16 -1.84 0.28 8.08
CA ILE A 16 -0.73 -0.64 8.30
C ILE A 16 0.59 0.04 8.00
N ALA A 17 1.59 -0.19 8.85
CA ALA A 17 2.96 0.17 8.58
C ALA A 17 3.71 -1.06 8.05
N ILE A 18 4.51 -0.87 7.00
CA ILE A 18 5.49 -1.85 6.52
C ILE A 18 6.90 -1.31 6.72
N CYS A 19 7.81 -2.16 7.15
CA CYS A 19 9.20 -1.82 7.44
C CYS A 19 10.12 -2.83 6.76
N ARG A 20 11.17 -2.33 6.09
CA ARG A 20 12.29 -3.16 5.61
C ARG A 20 13.49 -2.26 5.30
N SER A 21 14.70 -2.74 5.55
CA SER A 21 15.92 -1.93 5.42
C SER A 21 16.23 -1.40 4.01
N ASP A 22 15.58 -1.93 2.98
CA ASP A 22 15.73 -1.47 1.59
C ASP A 22 14.61 -0.51 1.16
N LEU A 23 13.69 -0.14 2.05
CA LEU A 23 12.66 0.84 1.72
C LEU A 23 13.26 2.24 1.65
N LEU A 24 12.67 3.11 0.82
CA LEU A 24 12.99 4.54 0.82
C LEU A 24 12.83 5.13 2.23
N GLU A 25 13.63 6.13 2.59
CA GLU A 25 13.49 6.81 3.89
C GLU A 25 12.20 7.64 3.94
N ASN A 26 11.38 7.39 4.96
CA ASN A 26 10.19 8.16 5.28
C ASN A 26 10.58 9.39 6.12
N PRO A 27 10.50 10.62 5.58
CA PRO A 27 10.89 11.82 6.33
C PRO A 27 9.99 12.09 7.55
N ARG A 28 8.79 11.50 7.59
CA ARG A 28 7.77 11.70 8.65
C ARG A 28 7.70 10.54 9.64
N TRP A 29 8.60 9.56 9.58
CA TRP A 29 8.52 8.34 10.38
C TRP A 29 8.35 8.61 11.90
N ARG A 30 9.03 9.63 12.43
CA ARG A 30 8.93 10.02 13.86
C ARG A 30 7.57 10.61 14.21
N GLU A 31 7.05 11.49 13.37
CA GLU A 31 5.74 12.14 13.54
C GLU A 31 4.60 11.12 13.43
N GLU A 32 4.82 10.09 12.62
CA GLU A 32 3.90 8.97 12.42
C GLU A 32 4.04 7.90 13.51
N GLY A 33 5.05 8.00 14.38
CA GLY A 33 5.30 7.05 15.48
C GLY A 33 5.81 5.69 15.00
N LEU A 34 6.49 5.64 13.85
CA LEU A 34 6.98 4.40 13.26
C LEU A 34 8.31 3.95 13.89
N PRO A 35 8.68 2.66 13.80
CA PRO A 35 9.88 2.13 14.47
C PRO A 35 11.22 2.69 13.95
N ASN A 36 11.33 2.96 12.65
CA ASN A 36 12.58 3.38 12.00
C ASN A 36 12.31 4.15 10.70
N PRO A 37 13.31 4.85 10.12
CA PRO A 37 13.13 5.63 8.89
C PRO A 37 12.73 4.82 7.66
N HIS A 38 12.95 3.51 7.64
CA HIS A 38 12.57 2.64 6.53
C HIS A 38 11.21 1.95 6.76
N CYS A 39 10.36 2.61 7.54
CA CYS A 39 8.98 2.24 7.76
C CYS A 39 8.04 3.25 7.09
N TRP A 40 7.00 2.74 6.45
CA TRP A 40 5.97 3.55 5.82
C TRP A 40 4.59 3.07 6.22
N LEU A 41 3.71 4.01 6.55
CA LEU A 41 2.27 3.78 6.45
C LEU A 41 1.93 3.49 5.00
N VAL A 42 1.24 2.37 4.73
CA VAL A 42 0.94 1.92 3.37
C VAL A 42 0.03 2.93 2.68
N SER A 43 -1.00 3.42 3.35
CA SER A 43 -1.88 4.45 2.76
C SER A 43 -1.08 5.71 2.36
N ARG A 44 -0.15 6.15 3.21
CA ARG A 44 0.65 7.35 2.99
C ARG A 44 1.66 7.19 1.88
N LEU A 45 2.37 6.05 1.83
CA LEU A 45 3.32 5.75 0.76
C LEU A 45 2.64 5.89 -0.62
N PHE A 46 1.46 5.31 -0.78
CA PHE A 46 0.73 5.35 -2.04
C PHE A 46 0.08 6.71 -2.31
N GLU A 47 -0.40 7.41 -1.28
CA GLU A 47 -0.88 8.79 -1.39
C GLU A 47 0.23 9.75 -1.83
N ASP A 48 1.37 9.75 -1.15
CA ASP A 48 2.50 10.61 -1.48
C ASP A 48 3.07 10.29 -2.86
N ALA A 49 3.17 9.00 -3.22
CA ALA A 49 3.58 8.57 -4.55
C ALA A 49 2.65 9.12 -5.64
N TYR A 50 1.33 8.99 -5.45
CA TYR A 50 0.33 9.53 -6.37
C TYR A 50 0.48 11.06 -6.52
N MET A 51 0.60 11.78 -5.40
CA MET A 51 0.69 13.24 -5.40
C MET A 51 2.01 13.77 -5.97
N SER A 52 3.11 13.01 -5.83
CA SER A 52 4.44 13.41 -6.29
C SER A 52 4.65 13.21 -7.80
N GLY A 53 3.87 12.30 -8.42
CA GLY A 53 3.92 12.02 -9.85
C GLY A 53 4.96 10.96 -10.26
N GLU A 54 4.83 10.49 -11.50
CA GLU A 54 5.42 9.22 -11.96
C GLU A 54 6.96 9.20 -12.04
N CYS A 55 7.59 10.36 -12.15
CA CYS A 55 9.04 10.49 -12.31
C CYS A 55 9.79 10.66 -10.98
N THR A 56 9.14 10.37 -9.85
CA THR A 56 9.72 10.58 -8.52
C THR A 56 10.20 9.27 -7.88
N PRO A 57 11.25 9.32 -7.03
CA PRO A 57 11.74 8.13 -6.33
C PRO A 57 10.65 7.41 -5.52
N ILE A 58 9.78 8.17 -4.85
CA ILE A 58 8.69 7.62 -4.06
C ILE A 58 7.65 6.89 -4.92
N TYR A 59 7.35 7.39 -6.13
CA TYR A 59 6.45 6.71 -7.05
C TYR A 59 7.03 5.38 -7.53
N HIS A 60 8.32 5.37 -7.92
CA HIS A 60 9.00 4.14 -8.32
C HIS A 60 9.06 3.13 -7.17
N GLU A 61 9.29 3.60 -5.95
CA GLU A 61 9.32 2.76 -4.75
C GLU A 61 7.94 2.13 -4.46
N ALA A 62 6.88 2.95 -4.47
CA ALA A 62 5.51 2.46 -4.29
C ALA A 62 5.13 1.42 -5.35
N ARG A 63 5.50 1.64 -6.62
CA ARG A 63 5.30 0.64 -7.69
C ARG A 63 6.10 -0.63 -7.47
N ARG A 64 7.36 -0.53 -7.04
CA ARG A 64 8.19 -1.69 -6.71
C ARG A 64 7.54 -2.54 -5.64
N ILE A 65 7.08 -1.91 -4.56
CA ILE A 65 6.41 -2.57 -3.43
C ILE A 65 5.09 -3.20 -3.87
N TRP A 66 4.29 -2.50 -4.69
CA TRP A 66 3.06 -3.05 -5.23
C TRP A 66 3.30 -4.31 -6.08
N TRP A 67 4.29 -4.28 -6.98
CA TRP A 67 4.65 -5.44 -7.78
C TRP A 67 5.18 -6.59 -6.93
N GLU A 68 6.01 -6.30 -5.93
CA GLU A 68 6.44 -7.31 -4.97
C GLU A 68 5.25 -7.97 -4.27
N ALA A 69 4.29 -7.18 -3.78
CA ALA A 69 3.11 -7.71 -3.12
C ALA A 69 2.24 -8.55 -4.06
N TYR A 70 2.02 -8.07 -5.29
CA TYR A 70 1.30 -8.82 -6.32
C TYR A 70 1.96 -10.18 -6.59
N TRP A 71 3.28 -10.21 -6.83
CA TRP A 71 3.97 -11.45 -7.12
C TRP A 71 4.04 -12.40 -5.93
N ARG A 72 4.14 -11.88 -4.69
CA ARG A 72 4.03 -12.71 -3.49
C ARG A 72 2.65 -13.33 -3.34
N LYS A 73 1.59 -12.54 -3.58
CA LYS A 73 0.20 -13.04 -3.52
C LYS A 73 -0.06 -14.14 -4.55
N MET A 74 0.59 -14.06 -5.70
CA MET A 74 0.51 -15.07 -6.76
C MET A 74 1.46 -16.26 -6.57
N ASP A 75 2.20 -16.32 -5.46
CA ASP A 75 3.26 -17.31 -5.19
C ASP A 75 4.32 -17.41 -6.32
N ARG A 76 4.66 -16.25 -6.90
CA ARG A 76 5.56 -16.10 -8.05
C ARG A 76 6.72 -15.15 -7.79
N TYR A 77 6.90 -14.71 -6.55
CA TYR A 77 7.98 -13.78 -6.19
C TYR A 77 9.34 -14.48 -6.18
N LYS A 78 10.27 -13.99 -7.02
CA LYS A 78 11.59 -14.63 -7.23
C LYS A 78 12.78 -13.82 -6.71
N ALA A 79 12.57 -12.58 -6.27
CA ALA A 79 13.68 -11.71 -5.89
C ALA A 79 14.28 -12.03 -4.49
N GLY A 80 13.67 -12.96 -3.74
CA GLY A 80 14.26 -13.53 -2.52
C GLY A 80 14.40 -12.57 -1.34
N LYS A 81 13.85 -11.35 -1.41
CA LYS A 81 13.87 -10.43 -0.25
C LYS A 81 13.03 -10.98 0.90
N PRO A 82 13.37 -10.65 2.16
CA PRO A 82 12.51 -10.94 3.31
C PRO A 82 11.13 -10.29 3.14
N PHE A 83 10.11 -10.90 3.74
CA PHE A 83 8.80 -10.25 3.88
C PHE A 83 8.91 -8.99 4.75
N PHE A 84 7.97 -8.06 4.61
CA PHE A 84 7.94 -6.84 5.40
C PHE A 84 7.68 -7.14 6.87
N GLU A 85 8.42 -6.49 7.76
CA GLU A 85 7.98 -6.36 9.13
C GLU A 85 6.77 -5.41 9.14
N SER A 86 5.66 -5.85 9.75
CA SER A 86 4.36 -5.19 9.54
C SER A 86 3.64 -4.94 10.86
N TYR A 87 3.00 -3.78 10.96
CA TYR A 87 2.28 -3.34 12.14
C TYR A 87 0.91 -2.78 11.78
N MET A 88 -0.08 -3.05 12.61
CA MET A 88 -1.33 -2.30 12.65
C MET A 88 -1.06 -1.02 13.42
N VAL A 89 -1.48 0.12 12.86
CA VAL A 89 -1.33 1.43 13.48
C VAL A 89 -2.71 1.93 13.88
N SER A 90 -2.95 2.02 15.19
CA SER A 90 -4.21 2.51 15.75
C SER A 90 -3.94 3.30 17.02
N ASP A 91 -4.47 4.52 17.12
CA ASP A 91 -4.35 5.41 18.28
C ASP A 91 -2.92 5.54 18.85
N GLY A 92 -1.92 5.63 17.96
CA GLY A 92 -0.51 5.77 18.32
C GLY A 92 0.16 4.49 18.85
N LYS A 93 -0.54 3.36 18.79
CA LYS A 93 0.02 2.04 19.12
C LYS A 93 0.36 1.28 17.85
N LEU A 94 1.42 0.47 17.96
CA LEU A 94 1.88 -0.46 16.92
C LEU A 94 1.66 -1.88 17.40
N GLU A 95 0.87 -2.64 16.67
CA GLU A 95 0.64 -4.07 16.95
C GLU A 95 1.16 -4.90 15.79
N HIS A 96 2.03 -5.88 16.06
CA HIS A 96 2.60 -6.72 15.02
C HIS A 96 1.52 -7.50 14.25
N ILE A 97 1.59 -7.43 12.92
CA ILE A 97 0.76 -8.24 12.02
C ILE A 97 1.56 -9.47 11.59
N LYS A 98 1.01 -10.65 11.87
CA LYS A 98 1.58 -11.93 11.41
C LYS A 98 0.93 -12.44 10.12
N ASP A 99 -0.27 -11.96 9.81
CA ASP A 99 -0.99 -12.35 8.61
C ASP A 99 -0.41 -11.64 7.38
N SER A 100 0.46 -12.35 6.66
CA SER A 100 1.04 -11.84 5.42
C SER A 100 0.01 -11.59 4.33
N GLU A 101 -1.09 -12.36 4.27
CA GLU A 101 -2.10 -12.17 3.24
C GLU A 101 -2.86 -10.87 3.45
N PHE A 102 -3.18 -10.54 4.71
CA PHE A 102 -3.75 -9.26 5.08
C PHE A 102 -2.86 -8.08 4.64
N VAL A 103 -1.55 -8.14 4.91
CA VAL A 103 -0.60 -7.11 4.49
C VAL A 103 -0.55 -6.97 2.97
N LEU A 104 -0.44 -8.08 2.25
CA LEU A 104 -0.40 -8.10 0.78
C LEU A 104 -1.67 -7.50 0.16
N ASN A 105 -2.84 -7.83 0.70
CA ASN A 105 -4.11 -7.30 0.22
C ASN A 105 -4.19 -5.78 0.39
N ASN A 106 -3.77 -5.25 1.53
CA ASN A 106 -3.77 -3.81 1.79
C ASN A 106 -2.82 -3.07 0.83
N ILE A 107 -1.60 -3.58 0.62
CA ILE A 107 -0.67 -3.00 -0.36
C ILE A 107 -1.27 -3.00 -1.76
N ILE A 108 -1.87 -4.11 -2.18
CA ILE A 108 -2.46 -4.23 -3.52
C ILE A 108 -3.61 -3.23 -3.70
N VAL A 109 -4.51 -3.15 -2.72
CA VAL A 109 -5.67 -2.24 -2.74
C VAL A 109 -5.23 -0.78 -2.74
N GLU A 110 -4.31 -0.38 -1.85
CA GLU A 110 -3.82 1.01 -1.81
C GLU A 110 -3.05 1.38 -3.09
N GLY A 111 -2.30 0.44 -3.67
CA GLY A 111 -1.59 0.70 -4.92
C GLY A 111 -2.48 0.91 -6.15
N PHE A 112 -3.78 0.57 -6.09
CA PHE A 112 -4.72 1.00 -7.14
C PHE A 112 -4.81 2.53 -7.25
N ARG A 113 -4.41 3.30 -6.23
CA ARG A 113 -4.30 4.77 -6.33
C ARG A 113 -3.38 5.22 -7.46
N LEU A 114 -2.34 4.44 -7.76
CA LEU A 114 -1.38 4.76 -8.83
C LEU A 114 -1.90 4.44 -10.23
N VAL A 115 -3.07 3.80 -10.34
CA VAL A 115 -3.68 3.47 -11.62
C VAL A 115 -4.67 4.60 -11.99
N PRO A 116 -4.55 5.21 -13.18
CA PRO A 116 -5.52 6.18 -13.66
C PRO A 116 -6.95 5.63 -13.66
N GLU A 117 -7.94 6.46 -13.32
CA GLU A 117 -9.34 6.03 -13.25
C GLU A 117 -9.88 5.54 -14.60
N GLU A 118 -9.44 6.17 -15.70
CA GLU A 118 -9.80 5.76 -17.06
C GLU A 118 -9.32 4.33 -17.36
N ALA A 119 -8.12 3.96 -16.89
CA ALA A 119 -7.57 2.63 -17.08
C ALA A 119 -8.34 1.57 -16.27
N LYS A 120 -8.76 1.90 -15.04
CA LYS A 120 -9.62 1.03 -14.22
C LYS A 120 -10.96 0.79 -14.91
N ALA A 121 -11.62 1.87 -15.34
CA ALA A 121 -12.91 1.82 -16.00
C ALA A 121 -12.84 1.02 -17.32
N TYR A 122 -11.82 1.28 -18.13
CA TYR A 122 -11.57 0.55 -19.37
C TYR A 122 -11.37 -0.95 -19.13
N THR A 123 -10.56 -1.33 -18.13
CA THR A 123 -10.31 -2.75 -17.80
C THR A 123 -11.60 -3.47 -17.42
N VAL A 124 -12.46 -2.84 -16.60
CA VAL A 124 -13.76 -3.43 -16.22
C VAL A 124 -14.69 -3.57 -17.43
N LYS A 125 -14.72 -2.56 -18.32
CA LYS A 125 -15.49 -2.62 -19.56
C LYS A 125 -15.03 -3.79 -20.43
N LEU A 126 -13.73 -3.87 -20.71
CA LEU A 126 -13.13 -4.93 -21.52
C LEU A 126 -13.41 -6.32 -20.93
N TYR A 127 -13.27 -6.49 -19.61
CA TYR A 127 -13.57 -7.75 -18.94
C TYR A 127 -15.03 -8.18 -19.15
N LYS A 128 -15.98 -7.25 -19.04
CA LYS A 128 -17.40 -7.54 -19.30
C LYS A 128 -17.63 -7.95 -20.75
N GLU A 129 -17.01 -7.29 -21.72
CA GLU A 129 -17.13 -7.63 -23.14
C GLU A 129 -16.56 -9.02 -23.46
N LEU A 130 -15.45 -9.41 -22.82
CA LEU A 130 -14.80 -10.70 -23.07
C LEU A 130 -15.48 -11.89 -22.37
N PHE A 131 -16.04 -11.68 -21.17
CA PHE A 131 -16.45 -12.78 -20.29
C PHE A 131 -17.91 -12.78 -19.84
N ARG A 132 -18.71 -11.73 -20.14
CA ARG A 132 -20.17 -11.93 -20.14
C ARG A 132 -20.54 -12.68 -21.42
N LYS A 133 -20.68 -14.00 -21.28
CA LYS A 133 -21.64 -14.74 -22.10
C LYS A 133 -23.03 -14.19 -21.78
N GLU A 134 -23.82 -13.96 -22.82
CA GLU A 134 -25.26 -13.67 -22.74
C GLU A 134 -25.99 -14.63 -21.80
#